data_AF-A0A2N2N4M0-F1
#
_entry.id   AF-A0A2N2N4M0-F1
#
_cell.length_a   1.000
_cell.length_b   1.000
_cell.length_c   1.000
_cell.angle_alpha   90.00
_cell.angle_beta   90.00
_cell.angle_gamma   90.00
#
_symmetry.space_group_name_H-M   'P 1'
#
loop_
_entity.id
_entity.type
_entity.pdbx_description
1 polymer ?
#
loop_
_entity_poly.entity_id
_entity_poly.type
_entity_poly.pdbx_seq_one_letter_code
_entity_poly.pdbx_strand_id
1 'polypeptide(L)'
;MKISISKITLISLLLIIMLVALPTSVFAFNGEWNTGTVVTVDYKANPAPSWLQIFSDGVKIDAAATLCYPFPQALDNWKGNIYRLVDHTWVKLTTTTKWMPDTEGSYNACASAPAAGTYVLMGYYHNPFAPTQAPKINLSQGWNTGVSVDIDPERTPGPEWLQLFFTGVKADKDTKICHPFPAGPFGWTAEIRQLKNGLWVKLPTTAGYIGTSNDNVYTACATTTEAGTFALFGFWTR
;
A
#
# COMPACT_ATOMS: atom_id res chain seq x y z
N MET A 1 -28.37 -19.93 -83.16
CA MET A 1 -26.96 -19.97 -83.60
C MET A 1 -26.30 -18.61 -83.35
N LYS A 2 -25.61 -18.46 -82.20
CA LYS A 2 -24.31 -17.79 -82.03
C LYS A 2 -24.00 -17.69 -80.53
N ILE A 3 -22.91 -18.34 -80.16
CA ILE A 3 -22.26 -18.40 -78.86
C ILE A 3 -21.37 -17.15 -78.73
N SER A 4 -21.25 -16.57 -77.55
CA SER A 4 -19.99 -15.96 -77.11
C SER A 4 -19.86 -16.03 -75.60
N ILE A 5 -18.68 -16.46 -75.17
CA ILE A 5 -18.25 -16.90 -73.84
C ILE A 5 -17.34 -15.83 -73.22
N SER A 6 -17.31 -15.79 -71.88
CA SER A 6 -16.24 -15.28 -71.00
C SER A 6 -16.00 -13.78 -70.87
N LYS A 7 -16.07 -13.29 -69.63
CA LYS A 7 -14.88 -13.21 -68.75
C LYS A 7 -15.28 -13.03 -67.27
N ILE A 8 -14.85 -13.98 -66.45
CA ILE A 8 -14.69 -13.88 -64.99
C ILE A 8 -13.49 -12.96 -64.73
N THR A 9 -13.61 -11.96 -63.85
CA THR A 9 -12.50 -11.51 -62.98
C THR A 9 -12.91 -10.48 -61.93
N LEU A 10 -12.53 -10.79 -60.69
CA LEU A 10 -12.10 -9.92 -59.58
C LEU A 10 -13.12 -9.08 -58.78
N ILE A 11 -13.42 -9.65 -57.61
CA ILE A 11 -13.54 -9.00 -56.30
C ILE A 11 -12.54 -7.83 -56.17
N SER A 12 -13.04 -6.62 -55.94
CA SER A 12 -12.29 -5.53 -55.30
C SER A 12 -13.27 -4.67 -54.50
N LEU A 13 -13.54 -5.16 -53.28
CA LEU A 13 -13.66 -4.40 -52.04
C LEU A 13 -13.78 -2.88 -52.21
N LEU A 14 -15.00 -2.35 -52.36
CA LEU A 14 -15.24 -0.93 -52.14
C LEU A 14 -15.29 -0.71 -50.62
N LEU A 15 -14.16 -0.27 -50.10
CA LEU A 15 -13.91 0.15 -48.74
C LEU A 15 -14.97 1.20 -48.34
N ILE A 16 -15.99 0.77 -47.59
CA ILE A 16 -16.86 1.69 -46.84
C ILE A 16 -15.96 2.30 -45.78
N ILE A 17 -15.42 3.49 -46.07
CA ILE A 17 -14.79 4.34 -45.06
C ILE A 17 -15.94 4.82 -44.17
N MET A 18 -16.32 3.98 -43.21
CA MET A 18 -16.91 4.41 -41.96
C MET A 18 -15.86 5.31 -41.32
N LEU A 19 -15.94 6.60 -41.60
CA LEU A 19 -15.32 7.62 -40.78
C LEU A 19 -16.07 7.57 -39.44
N VAL A 20 -15.69 6.60 -38.60
CA VAL A 20 -16.03 6.63 -37.19
C VAL A 20 -15.32 7.88 -36.69
N ALA A 21 -16.06 8.98 -36.61
CA ALA A 21 -15.67 10.13 -35.82
C ALA A 21 -15.52 9.61 -34.39
N LEU A 22 -14.31 9.16 -34.05
CA LEU A 22 -13.92 8.97 -32.67
C LEU A 22 -14.15 10.33 -32.02
N PRO A 23 -14.96 10.44 -30.96
CA PRO A 23 -15.03 11.69 -30.23
C PRO A 23 -13.63 11.96 -29.68
N THR A 24 -12.89 12.83 -30.35
CA THR A 24 -11.71 13.50 -29.78
C THR A 24 -12.26 14.48 -28.76
N SER A 25 -12.70 13.93 -27.62
CA SER A 25 -13.08 14.71 -26.46
C SER A 25 -11.82 15.41 -26.00
N VAL A 26 -11.84 16.74 -26.08
CA VAL A 26 -10.88 17.59 -25.41
C VAL A 26 -11.06 17.33 -23.92
N PHE A 27 -10.15 16.57 -23.32
CA PHE A 27 -10.24 16.13 -21.93
C PHE A 27 -9.87 17.28 -20.98
N ALA A 28 -10.83 18.14 -20.66
CA ALA A 28 -10.76 18.97 -19.47
C ALA A 28 -11.43 18.21 -18.32
N PHE A 29 -10.63 17.57 -17.48
CA PHE A 29 -11.15 16.84 -16.33
C PHE A 29 -11.29 17.77 -15.12
N ASN A 30 -12.51 18.24 -14.85
CA ASN A 30 -12.82 19.08 -13.69
C ASN A 30 -12.99 18.25 -12.39
N GLY A 31 -12.04 17.37 -12.09
CA GLY A 31 -12.16 16.45 -10.94
C GLY A 31 -13.25 15.39 -11.12
N GLU A 32 -13.56 15.03 -12.37
CA GLU A 32 -14.58 14.03 -12.69
C GLU A 32 -13.95 12.76 -13.27
N TRP A 33 -14.72 11.67 -13.26
CA TRP A 33 -14.36 10.44 -13.97
C TRP A 33 -14.56 10.60 -15.47
N ASN A 34 -13.74 9.91 -16.27
CA ASN A 34 -13.82 9.99 -17.73
C ASN A 34 -15.04 9.29 -18.34
N THR A 35 -15.67 8.41 -17.58
CA THR A 35 -16.80 7.60 -18.00
C THR A 35 -17.54 7.09 -16.77
N GLY A 36 -18.70 6.46 -16.99
CA GLY A 36 -19.57 5.95 -15.94
C GLY A 36 -20.44 7.04 -15.30
N THR A 37 -21.16 6.64 -14.26
CA THR A 37 -22.04 7.50 -13.48
C THR A 37 -21.48 7.64 -12.07
N VAL A 38 -21.29 8.88 -11.62
CA VAL A 38 -20.85 9.16 -10.25
C VAL A 38 -21.90 8.66 -9.26
N VAL A 39 -21.45 7.97 -8.21
CA VAL A 39 -22.29 7.42 -7.15
C VAL A 39 -21.67 7.69 -5.78
N THR A 40 -22.52 7.96 -4.79
CA THR A 40 -22.09 8.02 -3.40
C THR A 40 -21.86 6.61 -2.87
N VAL A 41 -20.71 6.40 -2.24
CA VAL A 41 -20.35 5.12 -1.60
C VAL A 41 -20.66 5.19 -0.11
N ASP A 42 -21.38 4.20 0.43
CA ASP A 42 -21.54 4.04 1.87
C ASP A 42 -20.29 3.38 2.46
N TYR A 43 -19.38 4.19 2.99
CA TYR A 43 -18.16 3.71 3.65
C TYR A 43 -18.38 3.15 5.06
N LYS A 44 -19.57 3.30 5.66
CA LYS A 44 -19.89 2.57 6.90
C LYS A 44 -20.17 1.10 6.61
N ALA A 45 -20.88 0.83 5.51
CA ALA A 45 -21.15 -0.53 5.04
C ALA A 45 -19.97 -1.15 4.26
N ASN A 46 -19.15 -0.31 3.60
CA ASN A 46 -18.04 -0.73 2.75
C ASN A 46 -16.74 -0.01 3.14
N PRO A 47 -16.19 -0.26 4.34
CA PRO A 47 -15.07 0.50 4.87
C PRO A 47 -13.86 0.40 3.95
N ALA A 48 -13.28 1.56 3.61
CA ALA A 48 -11.98 1.62 2.98
C ALA A 48 -10.90 1.16 3.98
N PRO A 49 -9.81 0.52 3.52
CA PRO A 49 -8.66 0.24 4.38
C PRO A 49 -8.16 1.51 5.07
N SER A 50 -7.88 1.44 6.38
CA SER A 50 -7.58 2.62 7.21
C SER A 50 -6.31 3.39 6.80
N TRP A 51 -5.41 2.75 6.07
CA TRP A 51 -4.17 3.35 5.54
C TRP A 51 -4.36 4.03 4.18
N LEU A 52 -5.56 3.96 3.60
CA LEU A 52 -5.92 4.60 2.33
C LEU A 52 -6.81 5.81 2.55
N GLN A 53 -6.47 6.91 1.90
CA GLN A 53 -7.31 8.08 1.76
C GLN A 53 -8.14 7.99 0.47
N ILE A 54 -9.40 8.40 0.55
CA ILE A 54 -10.32 8.47 -0.59
C ILE A 54 -10.07 9.78 -1.34
N PHE A 55 -9.90 9.72 -2.66
CA PHE A 55 -9.57 10.87 -3.51
C PHE A 55 -10.64 11.21 -4.55
N SER A 56 -11.66 10.37 -4.69
CA SER A 56 -12.77 10.58 -5.63
C SER A 56 -14.08 10.11 -5.02
N ASP A 57 -15.19 10.57 -5.58
CA ASP A 57 -16.46 9.86 -5.47
C ASP A 57 -16.37 8.47 -6.12
N GLY A 58 -17.35 7.62 -5.81
CA GLY A 58 -17.52 6.36 -6.52
C GLY A 58 -17.95 6.59 -7.97
N VAL A 59 -17.55 5.70 -8.86
CA VAL A 59 -18.06 5.65 -10.23
C VAL A 59 -18.61 4.28 -10.53
N LYS A 60 -19.83 4.24 -11.07
CA LYS A 60 -20.46 3.02 -11.53
C LYS A 60 -20.34 2.92 -13.05
N ILE A 61 -19.91 1.76 -13.53
CA ILE A 61 -19.92 1.39 -14.95
C ILE A 61 -20.73 0.12 -15.15
N ASP A 62 -21.36 -0.01 -16.33
CA ASP A 62 -22.21 -1.15 -16.67
C ASP A 62 -21.51 -2.17 -17.59
N ALA A 63 -20.30 -1.88 -18.05
CA ALA A 63 -19.47 -2.77 -18.86
C ALA A 63 -17.98 -2.47 -18.63
N ALA A 64 -17.10 -3.31 -19.18
CA ALA A 64 -15.66 -3.08 -19.14
C ALA A 64 -15.29 -1.74 -19.79
N ALA A 65 -14.42 -0.97 -19.14
CA ALA A 65 -14.03 0.37 -19.59
C ALA A 65 -12.65 0.75 -19.05
N THR A 66 -12.02 1.74 -19.67
CA THR A 66 -10.85 2.42 -19.08
C THR A 66 -11.35 3.54 -18.19
N LEU A 67 -11.00 3.48 -16.91
CA LEU A 67 -11.30 4.52 -15.93
C LEU A 67 -10.09 5.41 -15.76
N CYS A 68 -10.29 6.73 -15.80
CA CYS A 68 -9.28 7.74 -15.50
C CYS A 68 -9.90 8.82 -14.62
N TYR A 69 -9.12 9.32 -13.66
CA TYR A 69 -9.50 10.41 -12.77
C TYR A 69 -8.31 11.33 -12.49
N PRO A 70 -8.51 12.66 -12.41
CA PRO A 70 -7.45 13.61 -12.06
C PRO A 70 -6.78 13.28 -10.74
N PHE A 71 -5.46 13.15 -10.78
CA PHE A 71 -4.67 12.84 -9.60
C PHE A 71 -3.32 13.56 -9.60
N PRO A 72 -3.33 14.92 -9.51
CA PRO A 72 -2.11 15.71 -9.47
C PRO A 72 -1.23 15.37 -8.26
N GLN A 73 -1.81 14.87 -7.17
CA GLN A 73 -1.09 14.49 -5.95
C GLN A 73 -0.03 13.40 -6.18
N ALA A 74 -0.13 12.61 -7.26
CA ALA A 74 0.92 11.66 -7.60
C ALA A 74 2.27 12.32 -7.93
N LEU A 75 2.28 13.62 -8.27
CA LEU A 75 3.50 14.41 -8.41
C LEU A 75 4.15 14.69 -7.04
N ASP A 76 3.37 14.71 -5.97
CA ASP A 76 3.79 14.98 -4.59
C ASP A 76 3.92 13.69 -3.77
N ASN A 77 4.45 12.63 -4.39
CA ASN A 77 4.71 11.34 -3.77
C ASN A 77 3.47 10.56 -3.28
N TRP A 78 2.26 10.92 -3.68
CA TRP A 78 1.11 10.05 -3.45
C TRP A 78 1.06 8.89 -4.44
N LYS A 79 0.59 7.74 -3.98
CA LYS A 79 0.32 6.56 -4.81
C LYS A 79 -1.17 6.30 -4.88
N GLY A 80 -1.78 6.70 -5.99
CA GLY A 80 -3.19 6.48 -6.28
C GLY A 80 -3.42 5.12 -6.93
N ASN A 81 -4.45 4.41 -6.49
CA ASN A 81 -4.90 3.16 -7.08
C ASN A 81 -6.42 3.17 -7.18
N ILE A 82 -6.94 2.71 -8.31
CA ILE A 82 -8.38 2.51 -8.51
C ILE A 82 -8.75 1.15 -7.91
N TYR A 83 -9.80 1.13 -7.10
CA TYR A 83 -10.35 -0.07 -6.48
C TYR A 83 -11.75 -0.34 -7.02
N ARG A 84 -12.11 -1.61 -7.13
CA ARG A 84 -13.48 -2.08 -7.39
C ARG A 84 -14.10 -2.59 -6.12
N LEU A 85 -15.35 -2.26 -5.86
CA LEU A 85 -16.13 -2.88 -4.79
C LEU A 85 -16.69 -4.22 -5.28
N VAL A 86 -16.32 -5.31 -4.59
CA VAL A 86 -16.81 -6.68 -4.84
C VAL A 86 -17.17 -7.29 -3.49
N ASP A 87 -18.43 -7.67 -3.29
CA ASP A 87 -18.91 -8.31 -2.04
C ASP A 87 -18.44 -7.57 -0.78
N HIS A 88 -18.70 -6.25 -0.73
CA HIS A 88 -18.29 -5.35 0.36
C HIS A 88 -16.78 -5.20 0.58
N THR A 89 -15.95 -5.71 -0.34
CA THR A 89 -14.48 -5.66 -0.26
C THR A 89 -13.90 -4.86 -1.42
N TRP A 90 -12.89 -4.04 -1.13
CA TRP A 90 -12.18 -3.25 -2.13
C TRP A 90 -11.05 -4.06 -2.78
N VAL A 91 -11.21 -4.38 -4.06
CA VAL A 91 -10.22 -5.09 -4.87
C VAL A 91 -9.42 -4.09 -5.70
N LYS A 92 -8.11 -4.05 -5.49
CA LYS A 92 -7.20 -3.14 -6.20
C LYS A 92 -7.07 -3.50 -7.67
N LEU A 93 -7.11 -2.50 -8.55
CA LEU A 93 -6.74 -2.63 -9.96
C LEU A 93 -5.31 -2.16 -10.19
N THR A 94 -4.66 -2.73 -11.21
CA THR A 94 -3.41 -2.19 -11.75
C THR A 94 -3.68 -0.79 -12.29
N THR A 95 -3.15 0.20 -11.58
CA THR A 95 -3.36 1.62 -11.86
C THR A 95 -2.03 2.23 -12.31
N THR A 96 -2.08 3.00 -13.39
CA THR A 96 -0.94 3.78 -13.88
C THR A 96 -1.25 5.25 -13.74
N THR A 97 -0.22 6.08 -13.55
CA THR A 97 -0.37 7.53 -13.54
C THR A 97 0.36 8.14 -14.72
N LYS A 98 -0.28 9.06 -15.43
CA LYS A 98 0.28 9.72 -16.60
C LYS A 98 -0.39 11.07 -16.86
N TRP A 99 0.33 11.95 -17.54
CA TRP A 99 -0.26 13.16 -18.12
C TRP A 99 -1.25 12.78 -19.22
N MET A 100 -2.42 13.44 -19.26
CA MET A 100 -3.44 13.25 -20.29
C MET A 100 -4.10 14.58 -20.69
N PRO A 101 -4.28 14.84 -22.01
CA PRO A 101 -3.86 13.98 -23.13
C PRO A 101 -2.33 13.92 -23.32
N ASP A 102 -1.63 14.99 -22.96
CA ASP A 102 -0.18 15.13 -22.98
C ASP A 102 0.28 15.99 -21.78
N THR A 103 1.53 16.44 -21.77
CA THR A 103 2.13 17.24 -20.68
C THR A 103 1.48 18.60 -20.43
N GLU A 104 0.64 19.10 -21.34
CA GLU A 104 -0.15 20.32 -21.13
C GLU A 104 -1.49 20.02 -20.43
N GLY A 105 -1.87 18.74 -20.36
CA GLY A 105 -3.10 18.26 -19.73
C GLY A 105 -3.01 18.13 -18.21
N SER A 106 -3.76 17.19 -17.62
CA SER A 106 -3.72 16.91 -16.19
C SER A 106 -3.03 15.57 -15.90
N TYR A 107 -2.36 15.46 -14.75
CA TYR A 107 -1.83 14.18 -14.29
C TYR A 107 -2.99 13.32 -13.76
N ASN A 108 -3.22 12.17 -14.37
CA ASN A 108 -4.37 11.31 -14.11
C ASN A 108 -3.94 9.93 -13.62
N ALA A 109 -4.75 9.33 -12.75
CA ALA A 109 -4.67 7.91 -12.40
C ALA A 109 -5.65 7.13 -13.27
N CYS A 110 -5.16 6.10 -13.97
CA CYS A 110 -5.94 5.32 -14.92
C CYS A 110 -5.80 3.81 -14.68
N ALA A 111 -6.91 3.07 -14.86
CA ALA A 111 -6.95 1.62 -14.77
C ALA A 111 -7.94 1.02 -15.78
N SER A 112 -7.66 -0.20 -16.23
CA SER A 112 -8.61 -0.99 -17.01
C SER A 112 -9.59 -1.68 -16.06
N ALA A 113 -10.85 -1.28 -16.09
CA ALA A 113 -11.93 -1.92 -15.34
C ALA A 113 -12.51 -3.09 -16.17
N PRO A 114 -12.40 -4.34 -15.70
CA PRO A 114 -12.69 -5.51 -16.52
C PRO A 114 -14.18 -5.85 -16.64
N ALA A 115 -15.05 -5.25 -15.83
CA ALA A 115 -16.47 -5.61 -15.75
C ALA A 115 -17.31 -4.46 -15.18
N ALA A 116 -18.63 -4.62 -15.21
CA ALA A 116 -19.54 -3.73 -14.50
C ALA A 116 -19.24 -3.68 -12.99
N GLY A 117 -19.45 -2.53 -12.36
CA GLY A 117 -19.25 -2.40 -10.92
C GLY A 117 -19.10 -0.96 -10.46
N THR A 118 -18.88 -0.80 -9.15
CA THR A 118 -18.55 0.48 -8.52
C THR A 118 -17.06 0.55 -8.25
N TYR A 119 -16.44 1.66 -8.60
CA TYR A 119 -15.02 1.90 -8.51
C TYR A 119 -14.73 3.20 -7.79
N VAL A 120 -13.53 3.32 -7.21
CA VAL A 120 -13.10 4.56 -6.54
C VAL A 120 -11.59 4.71 -6.61
N LEU A 121 -11.09 5.93 -6.68
CA LEU A 121 -9.68 6.24 -6.50
C LEU A 121 -9.37 6.39 -5.02
N MET A 122 -8.47 5.55 -4.52
CA MET A 122 -7.88 5.69 -3.19
C MET A 122 -6.38 5.79 -3.29
N GLY A 123 -5.73 6.41 -2.31
CA GLY A 123 -4.29 6.56 -2.32
C GLY A 123 -3.68 6.64 -0.94
N TYR A 124 -2.36 6.49 -0.90
CA TYR A 124 -1.57 6.68 0.31
C TYR A 124 -0.34 7.50 -0.03
N TYR A 125 0.16 8.22 0.97
CA TYR A 125 1.40 8.98 0.82
C TYR A 125 2.58 8.01 0.84
N HIS A 126 3.35 7.96 -0.23
CA HIS A 126 4.60 7.24 -0.28
C HIS A 126 5.72 8.19 0.13
N ASN A 127 6.11 8.18 1.40
CA ASN A 127 7.20 9.03 1.86
C ASN A 127 8.50 8.67 1.11
N PRO A 128 9.07 9.56 0.27
CA PRO A 128 10.29 9.26 -0.50
C PRO A 128 11.53 9.19 0.40
N PHE A 129 11.41 9.68 1.63
CA PHE A 129 12.42 9.57 2.68
C PHE A 129 12.17 8.37 3.60
N ALA A 130 11.11 7.59 3.37
CA ALA A 130 11.00 6.29 4.01
C ALA A 130 12.11 5.40 3.44
N PRO A 131 12.94 4.76 4.28
CA PRO A 131 14.06 3.96 3.80
C PRO A 131 13.57 2.90 2.83
N THR A 132 14.10 2.96 1.60
CA THR A 132 13.75 2.15 0.45
C THR A 132 13.90 0.67 0.81
N GLN A 133 12.77 -0.01 0.99
CA GLN A 133 12.63 -1.45 1.10
C GLN A 133 13.60 -2.11 2.11
N ALA A 134 13.38 -1.86 3.40
CA ALA A 134 13.84 -2.78 4.43
C ALA A 134 13.35 -4.21 4.08
N PRO A 135 14.16 -5.26 4.29
CA PRO A 135 13.70 -6.63 4.13
C PRO A 135 12.38 -6.81 4.89
N LYS A 136 11.35 -7.31 4.20
CA LYS A 136 10.05 -7.58 4.83
C LYS A 136 10.29 -8.55 5.97
N ILE A 137 10.16 -8.08 7.21
CA ILE A 137 10.28 -8.95 8.37
C ILE A 137 8.90 -9.45 8.79
N ASN A 138 8.83 -10.72 9.18
CA ASN A 138 7.62 -11.31 9.72
C ASN A 138 7.53 -10.99 11.21
N LEU A 139 6.52 -10.22 11.63
CA LEU A 139 6.26 -9.86 13.04
C LEU A 139 4.97 -10.48 13.58
N SER A 140 4.38 -11.45 12.89
CA SER A 140 3.09 -12.04 13.27
C SER A 140 3.08 -12.72 14.64
N GLN A 141 4.26 -13.04 15.19
CA GLN A 141 4.44 -13.68 16.50
C GLN A 141 5.16 -12.75 17.50
N GLY A 142 5.15 -11.43 17.27
CA GLY A 142 5.85 -10.45 18.09
C GLY A 142 7.29 -10.22 17.63
N TRP A 143 8.21 -11.13 17.94
CA TRP A 143 9.60 -11.00 17.50
C TRP A 143 9.81 -11.55 16.09
N ASN A 144 10.67 -10.91 15.29
CA ASN A 144 10.98 -11.35 13.92
C ASN A 144 11.83 -12.63 13.83
N THR A 145 12.48 -13.00 14.93
CA THR A 145 13.41 -14.13 15.02
C THR A 145 13.55 -14.54 16.48
N GLY A 146 14.20 -15.67 16.73
CA GLY A 146 14.38 -16.23 18.06
C GLY A 146 13.12 -16.90 18.62
N VAL A 147 13.19 -17.27 19.90
CA VAL A 147 12.12 -17.95 20.63
C VAL A 147 11.60 -17.00 21.71
N SER A 148 10.30 -16.69 21.69
CA SER A 148 9.67 -15.86 22.72
C SER A 148 9.84 -16.50 24.10
N VAL A 149 10.12 -15.67 25.10
CA VAL A 149 10.27 -16.09 26.50
C VAL A 149 9.54 -15.13 27.42
N ASP A 150 8.90 -15.65 28.45
CA ASP A 150 8.30 -14.82 29.49
C ASP A 150 9.39 -14.19 30.34
N ILE A 151 9.23 -12.89 30.62
CA ILE A 151 10.09 -12.14 31.52
C ILE A 151 9.34 -11.97 32.83
N ASP A 152 9.95 -12.45 33.90
CA ASP A 152 9.49 -12.25 35.27
C ASP A 152 10.16 -10.99 35.83
N PRO A 153 9.43 -9.87 36.01
CA PRO A 153 9.99 -8.63 36.52
C PRO A 153 10.40 -8.72 37.98
N GLU A 154 9.87 -9.66 38.76
CA GLU A 154 10.25 -9.86 40.16
C GLU A 154 11.64 -10.52 40.25
N ARG A 155 11.94 -11.44 39.33
CA ARG A 155 13.25 -12.12 39.26
C ARG A 155 14.31 -11.31 38.52
N THR A 156 13.90 -10.52 37.54
CA THR A 156 14.80 -9.77 36.65
C THR A 156 14.32 -8.32 36.50
N PRO A 157 14.34 -7.53 37.59
CA PRO A 157 13.79 -6.19 37.58
C PRO A 157 14.48 -5.30 36.55
N GLY A 158 13.68 -4.64 35.72
CA GLY A 158 14.13 -3.55 34.88
C GLY A 158 14.46 -2.30 35.70
N PRO A 159 15.19 -1.32 35.12
CA PRO A 159 15.29 0.00 35.73
C PRO A 159 13.90 0.60 35.99
N GLU A 160 13.69 1.25 37.14
CA GLU A 160 12.36 1.74 37.57
C GLU A 160 11.70 2.72 36.59
N TRP A 161 12.50 3.47 35.84
CA TRP A 161 12.03 4.42 34.84
C TRP A 161 11.65 3.78 33.49
N LEU A 162 11.88 2.48 33.32
CA LEU A 162 11.55 1.72 32.11
C LEU A 162 10.38 0.78 32.34
N GLN A 163 9.39 0.89 31.45
CA GLN A 163 8.28 -0.04 31.38
C GLN A 163 8.63 -1.21 30.46
N LEU A 164 8.41 -2.44 30.91
CA LEU A 164 8.43 -3.63 30.05
C LEU A 164 7.15 -3.65 29.21
N PHE A 165 7.26 -3.73 27.89
CA PHE A 165 6.09 -3.67 27.00
C PHE A 165 5.57 -5.05 26.58
N PHE A 166 6.46 -6.03 26.39
CA PHE A 166 6.12 -7.32 25.77
C PHE A 166 6.97 -8.46 26.32
N THR A 167 6.70 -9.68 25.85
CA THR A 167 7.54 -10.86 26.12
C THR A 167 8.97 -10.64 25.63
N GLY A 168 9.92 -11.28 26.28
CA GLY A 168 11.30 -11.33 25.82
C GLY A 168 11.47 -12.25 24.62
N VAL A 169 12.70 -12.29 24.11
CA VAL A 169 13.13 -13.21 23.07
C VAL A 169 14.49 -13.79 23.41
N LYS A 170 14.66 -15.09 23.19
CA LYS A 170 15.96 -15.75 23.17
C LYS A 170 16.44 -15.83 21.73
N ALA A 171 17.58 -15.22 21.44
CA ALA A 171 18.14 -15.14 20.10
C ALA A 171 19.63 -15.48 20.10
N ASP A 172 20.12 -15.90 18.94
CA ASP A 172 21.54 -16.17 18.69
C ASP A 172 22.34 -14.86 18.50
N LYS A 173 23.66 -14.99 18.45
CA LYS A 173 24.57 -13.86 18.19
C LYS A 173 24.43 -13.33 16.76
N ASP A 174 24.90 -12.11 16.54
CA ASP A 174 25.01 -11.46 15.23
C ASP A 174 23.69 -11.42 14.44
N THR A 175 22.57 -11.34 15.15
CA THR A 175 21.22 -11.41 14.59
C THR A 175 20.46 -10.10 14.83
N LYS A 176 19.72 -9.63 13.82
CA LYS A 176 18.82 -8.48 13.97
C LYS A 176 17.49 -8.91 14.58
N ILE A 177 17.23 -8.48 15.81
CA ILE A 177 15.96 -8.66 16.51
C ILE A 177 15.11 -7.40 16.37
N CYS A 178 13.82 -7.59 16.11
CA CYS A 178 12.84 -6.54 15.90
C CYS A 178 11.51 -6.95 16.52
N HIS A 179 10.80 -5.99 17.10
CA HIS A 179 9.48 -6.20 17.71
C HIS A 179 8.56 -4.99 17.45
N PRO A 180 7.26 -5.20 17.16
CA PRO A 180 6.29 -4.12 17.06
C PRO A 180 6.34 -3.19 18.28
N PHE A 181 6.34 -1.89 18.03
CA PHE A 181 6.33 -0.88 19.07
C PHE A 181 5.27 0.18 18.76
N PRO A 182 3.99 -0.15 18.90
CA PRO A 182 2.89 0.75 18.53
C PRO A 182 2.84 2.02 19.37
N ALA A 183 3.50 2.05 20.54
CA ALA A 183 3.59 3.23 21.40
C ALA A 183 4.52 4.33 20.86
N GLY A 184 5.47 3.98 19.98
CA GLY A 184 6.49 4.90 19.48
C GLY A 184 5.96 6.17 18.79
N PRO A 185 5.00 6.05 17.85
CA PRO A 185 4.35 7.22 17.23
C PRO A 185 3.68 8.16 18.23
N PHE A 186 3.40 7.71 19.46
CA PHE A 186 2.70 8.47 20.48
C PHE A 186 3.64 9.14 21.49
N GLY A 187 4.96 9.20 21.26
CA GLY A 187 5.88 9.89 22.18
C GLY A 187 6.62 8.98 23.16
N TRP A 188 6.50 7.65 22.98
CA TRP A 188 7.33 6.69 23.69
C TRP A 188 8.65 6.45 22.95
N THR A 189 9.73 6.24 23.72
CA THR A 189 11.03 5.83 23.22
C THR A 189 11.27 4.36 23.55
N ALA A 190 11.62 3.57 22.55
CA ALA A 190 11.93 2.14 22.70
C ALA A 190 13.39 1.90 23.11
N GLU A 191 13.60 0.93 24.00
CA GLU A 191 14.91 0.37 24.30
C GLU A 191 14.87 -1.16 24.30
N ILE A 192 15.61 -1.78 23.38
CA ILE A 192 15.88 -3.21 23.45
C ILE A 192 17.09 -3.40 24.37
N ARG A 193 16.94 -4.31 25.34
CA ARG A 193 17.97 -4.61 26.33
C ARG A 193 18.22 -6.11 26.38
N GLN A 194 19.44 -6.50 26.71
CA GLN A 194 19.85 -7.88 26.95
C GLN A 194 20.03 -8.14 28.44
N LEU A 195 19.53 -9.27 28.92
CA LEU A 195 19.76 -9.72 30.28
C LEU A 195 21.17 -10.31 30.40
N LYS A 196 22.05 -9.66 31.17
CA LYS A 196 23.39 -10.13 31.51
C LYS A 196 23.59 -10.12 33.02
N ASN A 197 23.93 -11.28 33.60
CA ASN A 197 24.19 -11.41 35.04
C ASN A 197 23.08 -10.81 35.93
N GLY A 198 21.81 -10.99 35.54
CA GLY A 198 20.65 -10.44 36.25
C GLY A 198 20.33 -8.97 35.96
N LEU A 199 21.09 -8.29 35.09
CA LEU A 199 20.90 -6.88 34.76
C LEU A 199 20.55 -6.67 33.29
N TRP A 200 19.67 -5.71 33.03
CA TRP A 200 19.26 -5.33 31.67
C TRP A 200 20.20 -4.29 31.05
N VAL A 201 21.06 -4.74 30.14
CA VAL A 201 22.05 -3.91 29.43
C VAL A 201 21.45 -3.42 28.11
N LYS A 202 21.50 -2.10 27.88
CA LYS A 202 20.95 -1.47 26.66
C LYS A 202 21.73 -1.84 25.40
N LEU A 203 21.01 -2.16 24.34
CA LEU A 203 21.56 -2.26 22.98
C LEU A 203 21.29 -0.96 22.20
N PRO A 204 22.14 -0.64 21.20
CA PRO A 204 21.80 0.36 20.19
C PRO A 204 20.48 -0.01 19.51
N THR A 205 19.42 0.72 19.86
CA THR A 205 18.05 0.47 19.41
C THR A 205 17.66 1.54 18.41
N THR A 206 17.17 1.09 17.26
CA THR A 206 16.55 1.96 16.25
C THR A 206 15.04 1.76 16.29
N ALA A 207 14.28 2.81 16.00
CA ALA A 207 12.82 2.73 15.96
C ALA A 207 12.30 3.50 14.73
N GLY A 208 11.30 2.93 14.07
CA GLY A 208 10.68 3.54 12.90
C GLY A 208 9.71 2.61 12.19
N TYR A 209 9.02 3.15 11.18
CA TYR A 209 8.17 2.33 10.31
C TYR A 209 9.04 1.44 9.43
N ILE A 210 8.73 0.15 9.44
CA ILE A 210 9.32 -0.84 8.54
C ILE A 210 8.22 -1.60 7.82
N GLY A 211 8.49 -2.02 6.59
CA GLY A 211 7.57 -2.85 5.82
C GLY A 211 7.56 -4.29 6.34
N THR A 212 6.37 -4.83 6.56
CA THR A 212 6.11 -6.26 6.79
C THR A 212 5.49 -6.88 5.53
N SER A 213 5.10 -8.15 5.57
CA SER A 213 4.38 -8.80 4.46
C SER A 213 3.08 -8.09 4.10
N ASN A 214 2.39 -7.50 5.08
CA ASN A 214 1.01 -7.02 4.95
C ASN A 214 0.81 -5.53 5.30
N ASP A 215 1.76 -4.88 5.99
CA ASP A 215 1.60 -3.50 6.47
C ASP A 215 2.95 -2.82 6.81
N ASN A 216 2.94 -1.50 7.04
CA ASN A 216 4.03 -0.78 7.68
C ASN A 216 3.81 -0.71 9.19
N VAL A 217 4.65 -1.40 9.97
CA VAL A 217 4.54 -1.47 11.43
C VAL A 217 5.64 -0.62 12.06
N TYR A 218 5.27 0.28 12.98
CA TYR A 218 6.27 0.98 13.78
C TYR A 218 6.96 -0.03 14.69
N THR A 219 8.26 -0.19 14.52
CA THR A 219 9.02 -1.32 15.06
C THR A 219 10.31 -0.83 15.70
N ALA A 220 10.66 -1.42 16.83
CA ALA A 220 11.97 -1.26 17.46
C ALA A 220 12.89 -2.41 17.03
N CYS A 221 14.13 -2.11 16.65
CA CYS A 221 15.11 -3.10 16.20
C CYS A 221 16.48 -2.88 16.84
N ALA A 222 17.18 -3.98 17.12
CA ALA A 222 18.56 -4.00 17.60
C ALA A 222 19.33 -5.16 16.96
N THR A 223 20.66 -5.04 16.87
CA THR A 223 21.54 -6.13 16.45
C THR A 223 22.19 -6.76 17.67
N THR A 224 22.05 -8.07 17.84
CA THR A 224 22.70 -8.82 18.92
C THR A 224 24.17 -9.05 18.56
N THR A 225 25.07 -8.99 19.55
CA THR A 225 26.51 -9.30 19.38
C THR A 225 26.90 -10.63 20.03
N GLU A 226 25.98 -11.22 20.78
CA GLU A 226 26.14 -12.49 21.49
C GLU A 226 24.75 -13.12 21.66
N ALA A 227 24.69 -14.43 21.88
CA ALA A 227 23.44 -15.12 22.16
C ALA A 227 22.93 -14.76 23.56
N GLY A 228 21.62 -14.66 23.74
CA GLY A 228 21.07 -14.28 25.04
C GLY A 228 19.56 -14.09 25.07
N THR A 229 19.09 -13.58 26.19
CA THR A 229 17.70 -13.15 26.40
C THR A 229 17.61 -11.64 26.26
N PHE A 230 16.68 -11.18 25.44
CA PHE A 230 16.45 -9.78 25.13
C PHE A 230 15.00 -9.41 25.44
N ALA A 231 14.74 -8.14 25.75
CA ALA A 231 13.39 -7.63 25.96
C ALA A 231 13.25 -6.20 25.45
N LEU A 232 12.03 -5.84 25.08
CA LEU A 232 11.67 -4.49 24.66
C LEU A 232 11.08 -3.72 25.85
N PHE A 233 11.79 -2.67 26.22
CA PHE A 233 11.36 -1.68 27.19
C PHE A 233 10.96 -0.38 26.48
N GLY A 234 10.26 0.49 27.19
CA GLY A 234 10.01 1.85 26.74
C GLY A 234 9.84 2.83 27.89
N PHE A 235 10.04 4.10 27.58
CA PHE A 235 9.80 5.23 28.49
C PHE A 235 9.20 6.40 27.71
N TRP A 236 8.44 7.22 28.41
CA TRP A 236 7.77 8.39 27.83
C TRP A 236 8.73 9.57 27.70
N THR A 237 8.76 10.23 26.53
CA THR A 237 9.71 11.34 26.28
C THR A 237 9.08 12.62 25.75
N ARG A 238 7.75 12.74 25.67
CA ARG A 238 7.08 13.94 25.13
C ARG A 238 5.91 14.45 25.93
#